data_AF-A0A9Q1A951-F1
#
_entry.id   AF-A0A9Q1A951-F1
#
_cell.length_a   1.000
_cell.length_b   1.000
_cell.length_c   1.000
_cell.angle_alpha   90.00
_cell.angle_beta   90.00
_cell.angle_gamma   90.00
#
_symmetry.space_group_name_H-M   'P 1'
#
loop_
_entity.id
_entity.type
_entity.pdbx_description
1 polymer ?
#
loop_
_entity_poly.entity_id
_entity_poly.type
_entity_poly.pdbx_seq_one_letter_code
_entity_poly.pdbx_strand_id
1 'polypeptide(L)'
;MSSSRPSHSSTNSARSRHSARIIAQTTVDAKLHADFEESGSSFDYSSSVRVTGSVGGDQPPRSDSVTTTYLHHIQKGKLIQPFGCLLALDEKTFKVIAYSENAPELLTMVSHAVPSVGEHPVLGIGTDIRTIFTAPSASALQKAMGFGDISLLNPILVHCKTSGKPFYAIVHRVTGSLIIDFEPVKPYEVPMTAAGALQSYKLAAKAITRLQSLSSGSMERLCDTMVQEVFELTGYDRVMAYKFHDDDHGEVVSEVTKPGMEPYLGLHYPATDIPQASRFLFMKNKVRMIVDCHAKHVKVLQDEKLPFDLTLCGSTLRAPHSCHLQYMENMNSIASLVMAVVVNDGDEDGDTPDSVNPQKRKRLWGLVVCHNTSPRFVPFPLRYACEFLAQVFAIHVNKELELENQIVEKNILRTQTLLCDMLMRDAPLGIVTQSPNIMDLVKCDGAVLFYRNKIWRLGITPSDLQLQDIAFWLSEYHMDSTGLSTDSLYDAGYPGALALGDVVCGMAAVRISSKDMLFWFRSQTAAEIRWGGAKHEPGEKDDGRRMHPRSSFKAFLEIVKTRSLPWKDYEMDAIHSLQLILRNTFKDNENHGCGYQNNSCKAK
;
A
#
# COMPACT_ATOMS: atom_id res chain seq x y z
N MET A 1 3.43 -40.57 37.58
CA MET A 1 4.30 -40.08 36.50
C MET A 1 3.58 -40.26 35.17
N SER A 2 3.11 -39.17 34.58
CA SER A 2 2.59 -39.12 33.21
C SER A 2 2.44 -37.65 32.85
N SER A 3 3.34 -37.17 31.99
CA SER A 3 3.43 -35.80 31.50
C SER A 3 2.32 -35.49 30.50
N SER A 4 1.50 -34.48 30.79
CA SER A 4 0.60 -33.84 29.82
C SER A 4 1.37 -32.77 29.04
N ARG A 5 1.52 -32.95 27.72
CA ARG A 5 1.92 -31.89 26.78
C ARG A 5 0.65 -31.11 26.39
N PRO A 6 0.64 -29.77 26.42
CA PRO A 6 -0.44 -28.99 25.84
C PRO A 6 -0.30 -28.96 24.31
N SER A 7 -1.41 -29.25 23.63
CA SER A 7 -1.61 -29.10 22.19
C SER A 7 -1.71 -27.61 21.83
N HIS A 8 -0.76 -27.10 21.06
CA HIS A 8 -0.83 -25.78 20.45
C HIS A 8 -1.87 -25.77 19.32
N SER A 9 -2.89 -24.91 19.44
CA SER A 9 -3.81 -24.56 18.37
C SER A 9 -3.13 -23.59 17.38
N SER A 10 -3.19 -23.93 16.09
CA SER A 10 -2.59 -23.17 15.00
C SER A 10 -3.57 -22.12 14.45
N THR A 11 -3.75 -21.01 15.15
CA THR A 11 -4.54 -19.85 14.66
C THR A 11 -3.67 -18.69 14.14
N ASN A 12 -2.34 -18.84 14.09
CA ASN A 12 -1.40 -17.75 13.75
C ASN A 12 -1.06 -17.56 12.26
N SER A 13 -1.81 -18.17 11.32
CA SER A 13 -1.33 -18.34 9.93
C SER A 13 -1.45 -17.09 9.03
N ALA A 14 -2.38 -16.15 9.29
CA ALA A 14 -2.65 -15.02 8.40
C ALA A 14 -1.66 -13.85 8.62
N ARG A 15 -1.48 -13.41 9.88
CA ARG A 15 -0.44 -12.43 10.26
C ARG A 15 0.96 -12.91 9.87
N SER A 16 1.22 -14.20 10.02
CA SER A 16 2.48 -14.83 9.61
C SER A 16 2.69 -14.77 8.09
N ARG A 17 1.66 -15.08 7.28
CA ARG A 17 1.77 -15.07 5.80
C ARG A 17 1.91 -13.67 5.21
N HIS A 18 1.14 -12.68 5.67
CA HIS A 18 1.28 -11.30 5.19
C HIS A 18 2.60 -10.67 5.65
N SER A 19 2.99 -10.88 6.91
CA SER A 19 4.29 -10.41 7.41
C SER A 19 5.46 -11.11 6.71
N ALA A 20 5.34 -12.40 6.41
CA ALA A 20 6.35 -13.14 5.65
C ALA A 20 6.45 -12.65 4.19
N ARG A 21 5.33 -12.31 3.54
CA ARG A 21 5.32 -11.70 2.19
C ARG A 21 5.97 -10.33 2.20
N ILE A 22 5.63 -9.48 3.18
CA ILE A 22 6.27 -8.17 3.36
C ILE A 22 7.77 -8.35 3.53
N ILE A 23 8.23 -9.22 4.45
CA ILE A 23 9.64 -9.48 4.69
C ILE A 23 10.34 -10.03 3.45
N ALA A 24 9.70 -10.94 2.71
CA ALA A 24 10.23 -11.50 1.46
C ALA A 24 10.41 -10.41 0.40
N GLN A 25 9.42 -9.54 0.20
CA GLN A 25 9.52 -8.45 -0.76
C GLN A 25 10.56 -7.42 -0.34
N THR A 26 10.65 -7.05 0.94
CA THR A 26 11.69 -6.12 1.41
C THR A 26 13.08 -6.71 1.17
N THR A 27 13.23 -8.00 1.40
CA THR A 27 14.47 -8.74 1.18
C THR A 27 14.84 -8.77 -0.29
N VAL A 28 13.87 -8.97 -1.19
CA VAL A 28 14.08 -8.94 -2.64
C VAL A 28 14.47 -7.54 -3.11
N ASP A 29 13.73 -6.50 -2.72
CA ASP A 29 14.02 -5.09 -3.06
C ASP A 29 15.44 -4.71 -2.61
N ALA A 30 15.80 -5.10 -1.39
CA ALA A 30 17.10 -4.80 -0.83
C ALA A 30 18.23 -5.61 -1.47
N LYS A 31 18.01 -6.89 -1.74
CA LYS A 31 18.97 -7.75 -2.44
C LYS A 31 19.24 -7.24 -3.85
N LEU A 32 18.20 -6.86 -4.59
CA LEU A 32 18.35 -6.22 -5.91
C LEU A 32 19.21 -4.96 -5.83
N HIS A 33 19.07 -4.17 -4.75
CA HIS A 33 19.88 -2.97 -4.53
C HIS A 33 21.32 -3.29 -4.14
N ALA A 34 21.56 -4.24 -3.23
CA ALA A 34 22.91 -4.63 -2.82
C ALA A 34 23.67 -5.33 -3.96
N ASP A 35 23.03 -6.23 -4.70
CA ASP A 35 23.64 -6.90 -5.85
C ASP A 35 23.99 -5.87 -6.95
N PHE A 36 23.20 -4.81 -7.09
CA PHE A 36 23.54 -3.66 -7.94
C PHE A 36 24.77 -2.89 -7.43
N GLU A 37 24.88 -2.62 -6.12
CA GLU A 37 26.05 -1.93 -5.56
C GLU A 37 27.34 -2.78 -5.61
N GLU A 38 27.25 -4.09 -5.38
CA GLU A 38 28.40 -5.00 -5.36
C GLU A 38 28.92 -5.35 -6.76
N SER A 39 28.03 -5.40 -7.77
CA SER A 39 28.39 -5.83 -9.13
C SER A 39 29.22 -4.81 -9.90
N GLY A 40 29.17 -3.52 -9.54
CA GLY A 40 30.00 -2.43 -10.05
C GLY A 40 29.99 -2.18 -11.58
N SER A 41 29.45 -3.10 -12.39
CA SER A 41 29.56 -3.09 -13.86
C SER A 41 28.65 -4.06 -14.64
N SER A 42 28.03 -5.09 -14.02
CA SER A 42 27.10 -5.98 -14.72
C SER A 42 26.09 -6.66 -13.79
N PHE A 43 24.80 -6.35 -13.93
CA PHE A 43 23.69 -6.98 -13.21
C PHE A 43 22.48 -7.20 -14.15
N ASP A 44 21.95 -8.42 -14.23
CA ASP A 44 20.80 -8.78 -15.07
C ASP A 44 19.52 -8.80 -14.23
N TYR A 45 18.61 -7.86 -14.52
CA TYR A 45 17.35 -7.71 -13.79
C TYR A 45 16.31 -8.79 -14.17
N SER A 46 16.38 -9.32 -15.39
CA SER A 46 15.38 -10.23 -15.95
C SER A 46 15.38 -11.61 -15.29
N SER A 47 16.53 -12.06 -14.79
CA SER A 47 16.66 -13.27 -13.98
C SER A 47 16.13 -13.13 -12.56
N SER A 48 16.06 -11.90 -12.06
CA SER A 48 15.80 -11.60 -10.64
C SER A 48 14.31 -11.42 -10.33
N VAL A 49 13.49 -11.09 -11.35
CA VAL A 49 12.02 -11.04 -11.28
C VAL A 49 11.38 -12.45 -11.40
N ARG A 50 12.14 -13.48 -11.81
CA ARG A 50 11.64 -14.86 -11.97
C ARG A 50 11.58 -15.68 -10.68
N VAL A 51 11.99 -15.14 -9.54
CA VAL A 51 11.97 -15.89 -8.27
C VAL A 51 10.61 -15.74 -7.57
N THR A 52 9.57 -16.27 -8.19
CA THR A 52 8.30 -16.61 -7.50
C THR A 52 8.02 -18.11 -7.51
N GLY A 53 8.94 -18.94 -8.01
CA GLY A 53 8.85 -20.41 -7.97
C GLY A 53 9.92 -21.05 -7.08
N SER A 54 9.48 -21.87 -6.14
CA SER A 54 10.26 -22.71 -5.21
C SER A 54 10.92 -22.00 -4.01
N VAL A 55 10.23 -22.02 -2.87
CA VAL A 55 10.89 -21.99 -1.56
C VAL A 55 11.23 -23.44 -1.23
N GLY A 56 12.43 -23.87 -1.60
CA GLY A 56 13.01 -25.15 -1.21
C GLY A 56 14.47 -24.94 -0.86
N GLY A 57 14.78 -24.78 0.42
CA GLY A 57 16.15 -24.70 0.91
C GLY A 57 16.25 -24.06 2.30
N ASP A 58 16.52 -24.88 3.32
CA ASP A 58 16.88 -24.47 4.67
C ASP A 58 18.19 -23.67 4.70
N GLN A 59 18.10 -22.34 4.54
CA GLN A 59 19.13 -21.42 5.02
C GLN A 59 18.49 -20.25 5.78
N PRO A 60 19.02 -19.88 6.97
CA PRO A 60 18.52 -18.76 7.74
C PRO A 60 18.77 -17.42 7.00
N PRO A 61 17.91 -16.41 7.17
CA PRO A 61 17.90 -15.22 6.33
C PRO A 61 19.11 -14.32 6.59
N ARG A 62 19.92 -14.07 5.55
CA ARG A 62 20.95 -13.00 5.51
C ARG A 62 20.36 -11.60 5.24
N SER A 63 19.03 -11.44 5.27
CA SER A 63 18.26 -10.31 4.71
C SER A 63 18.35 -8.98 5.47
N ASP A 64 18.61 -9.01 6.77
CA ASP A 64 18.37 -7.83 7.62
C ASP A 64 19.38 -6.71 7.39
N SER A 65 20.64 -7.06 7.09
CA SER A 65 21.69 -6.05 6.86
C SER A 65 21.45 -5.26 5.57
N VAL A 66 21.19 -5.96 4.48
CA VAL A 66 20.97 -5.41 3.14
C VAL A 66 19.70 -4.55 3.09
N THR A 67 18.62 -5.02 3.74
CA THR A 67 17.36 -4.26 3.88
C THR A 67 17.53 -2.97 4.66
N THR A 68 18.31 -3.04 5.74
CA THR A 68 18.66 -1.86 6.54
C THR A 68 19.49 -0.87 5.72
N THR A 69 20.45 -1.33 4.91
CA THR A 69 21.30 -0.49 4.07
C THR A 69 20.51 0.27 2.99
N TYR A 70 19.57 -0.39 2.30
CA TYR A 70 18.74 0.27 1.29
C TYR A 70 17.84 1.36 1.89
N LEU A 71 17.16 1.06 3.00
CA LEU A 71 16.36 2.03 3.74
C LEU A 71 17.22 3.21 4.19
N HIS A 72 18.41 2.92 4.70
CA HIS A 72 19.35 3.91 5.16
C HIS A 72 19.84 4.82 4.02
N HIS A 73 20.08 4.29 2.82
CA HIS A 73 20.50 5.07 1.65
C HIS A 73 19.43 6.08 1.21
N ILE A 74 18.17 5.64 1.07
CA ILE A 74 17.04 6.52 0.71
C ILE A 74 16.83 7.63 1.75
N GLN A 75 17.05 7.30 3.02
CA GLN A 75 16.85 8.22 4.14
C GLN A 75 18.02 9.19 4.37
N LYS A 76 19.23 8.85 3.91
CA LYS A 76 20.47 9.62 4.11
C LYS A 76 21.03 10.28 2.84
N GLY A 77 20.28 10.30 1.74
CA GLY A 77 20.69 11.04 0.55
C GLY A 77 20.98 12.51 0.89
N LYS A 78 22.23 12.96 0.70
CA LYS A 78 22.68 14.34 0.99
C LYS A 78 22.40 15.31 -0.17
N LEU A 79 21.28 15.12 -0.86
CA LEU A 79 20.88 15.88 -2.04
C LEU A 79 19.47 16.45 -1.85
N ILE A 80 19.27 17.68 -2.31
CA ILE A 80 17.97 18.36 -2.36
C ILE A 80 17.63 18.81 -3.77
N GLN A 81 16.35 19.10 -4.02
CA GLN A 81 15.87 19.75 -5.22
C GLN A 81 16.24 21.26 -5.20
N PRO A 82 16.52 21.88 -6.35
CA PRO A 82 17.09 23.22 -6.42
C PRO A 82 16.09 24.37 -6.23
N PHE A 83 14.79 24.09 -6.11
CA PHE A 83 13.75 25.13 -6.02
C PHE A 83 13.73 25.87 -4.67
N GLY A 84 14.47 25.38 -3.68
CA GLY A 84 14.64 25.98 -2.36
C GLY A 84 16.03 25.70 -1.81
N CYS A 85 16.26 26.01 -0.54
CA CYS A 85 17.50 25.66 0.16
C CYS A 85 17.22 25.09 1.55
N LEU A 86 18.21 24.36 2.08
CA LEU A 86 18.10 23.66 3.35
C LEU A 86 19.18 24.14 4.33
N LEU A 87 18.79 24.36 5.58
CA LEU A 87 19.71 24.52 6.71
C LEU A 87 19.41 23.46 7.77
N ALA A 88 20.43 22.78 8.26
CA ALA A 88 20.35 21.97 9.48
C ALA A 88 21.01 22.73 10.63
N LEU A 89 20.36 22.76 11.78
CA LEU A 89 20.79 23.48 12.97
C LEU A 89 20.99 22.53 14.15
N ASP A 90 21.93 22.90 15.01
CA ASP A 90 22.01 22.35 16.36
C ASP A 90 20.83 22.85 17.20
N GLU A 91 20.13 21.93 17.86
CA GLU A 91 18.88 22.21 18.56
C GLU A 91 19.05 23.15 19.76
N LYS A 92 20.25 23.18 20.37
CA LYS A 92 20.52 23.99 21.58
C LYS A 92 21.05 25.38 21.25
N THR A 93 21.94 25.47 20.27
CA THR A 93 22.67 26.69 19.94
C THR A 93 22.07 27.45 18.77
N PHE A 94 21.18 26.82 17.98
CA PHE A 94 20.63 27.35 16.73
C PHE A 94 21.69 27.74 15.69
N LYS A 95 22.88 27.16 15.82
CA LYS A 95 23.97 27.32 14.87
C LYS A 95 23.81 26.32 13.73
N VAL A 96 24.16 26.75 12.53
CA VAL A 96 24.16 25.92 11.33
C VAL A 96 25.21 24.81 11.47
N ILE A 97 24.77 23.56 11.31
CA ILE A 97 25.63 22.36 11.34
C ILE A 97 25.71 21.69 9.95
N ALA A 98 24.75 21.97 9.08
CA ALA A 98 24.80 21.62 7.66
C ALA A 98 23.99 22.63 6.84
N TYR A 99 24.32 22.82 5.57
CA TYR A 99 23.58 23.69 4.66
C TYR A 99 23.69 23.20 3.22
N SER A 100 22.70 23.51 2.38
CA SER A 100 22.79 23.23 0.94
C SER A 100 23.70 24.24 0.22
N GLU A 101 24.43 23.80 -0.80
CA GLU A 101 25.40 24.64 -1.53
C GLU A 101 24.78 25.94 -2.09
N ASN A 102 23.50 25.93 -2.42
CA ASN A 102 22.76 27.09 -2.93
C ASN A 102 22.21 28.04 -1.82
N ALA A 103 22.30 27.66 -0.54
CA ALA A 103 21.71 28.43 0.56
C ALA A 103 22.33 29.82 0.73
N PRO A 104 23.67 30.02 0.66
CA PRO A 104 24.27 31.35 0.79
C PRO A 104 23.76 32.29 -0.29
N GLU A 105 23.68 31.82 -1.54
CA GLU A 105 23.17 32.62 -2.66
C GLU A 105 21.70 33.01 -2.47
N LEU A 106 20.85 32.06 -2.11
CA LEU A 106 19.41 32.30 -1.98
C LEU A 106 19.07 33.21 -0.78
N LEU A 107 19.73 33.00 0.36
CA LEU A 107 19.37 33.67 1.60
C LEU A 107 20.10 35.00 1.83
N THR A 108 21.32 35.19 1.32
CA THR A 108 22.13 36.37 1.66
C THR A 108 22.45 37.31 0.50
N MET A 109 22.41 36.87 -0.77
CA MET A 109 22.78 37.75 -1.90
C MET A 109 21.70 38.79 -2.25
N VAL A 110 22.16 40.04 -2.46
CA VAL A 110 21.36 41.19 -2.89
C VAL A 110 21.41 41.27 -4.42
N SER A 111 20.25 41.22 -5.09
CA SER A 111 20.14 41.11 -6.56
C SER A 111 20.72 42.29 -7.37
N HIS A 112 21.20 43.37 -6.71
CA HIS A 112 21.58 44.63 -7.37
C HIS A 112 22.82 45.34 -6.78
N ALA A 113 23.65 44.68 -5.97
CA ALA A 113 24.87 45.28 -5.45
C ALA A 113 26.11 44.69 -6.13
N VAL A 114 26.99 45.55 -6.66
CA VAL A 114 28.37 45.18 -6.99
C VAL A 114 29.00 44.61 -5.70
N PRO A 115 29.72 43.48 -5.73
CA PRO A 115 30.33 42.92 -4.53
C PRO A 115 31.32 43.94 -3.96
N SER A 116 30.91 44.67 -2.91
CA SER A 116 31.83 45.48 -2.13
C SER A 116 32.71 44.50 -1.36
N VAL A 117 34.00 44.47 -1.71
CA VAL A 117 35.03 43.67 -1.04
C VAL A 117 35.01 44.02 0.45
N GLY A 118 34.46 43.15 1.31
CA GLY A 118 34.64 43.28 2.75
C GLY A 118 33.58 42.69 3.69
N GLU A 119 32.28 42.79 3.44
CA GLU A 119 31.29 42.53 4.51
C GLU A 119 29.96 41.93 4.01
N HIS A 120 30.00 40.73 3.45
CA HIS A 120 28.79 39.90 3.39
C HIS A 120 28.88 38.82 4.47
N PRO A 121 27.86 38.66 5.34
CA PRO A 121 27.84 37.55 6.27
C PRO A 121 27.84 36.26 5.45
N VAL A 122 28.97 35.57 5.47
CA VAL A 122 29.12 34.27 4.82
C VAL A 122 28.31 33.29 5.64
N LEU A 123 27.16 32.87 5.09
CA LEU A 123 26.41 31.76 5.64
C LEU A 123 27.28 30.51 5.58
N GLY A 124 27.59 29.93 6.74
CA GLY A 124 28.44 28.75 6.85
C GLY A 124 28.18 27.99 8.14
N ILE A 125 29.02 26.99 8.38
CA ILE A 125 28.94 26.16 9.60
C ILE A 125 29.28 27.04 10.81
N GLY A 126 28.46 26.92 11.86
CA GLY A 126 28.58 27.70 13.09
C GLY A 126 27.87 29.05 13.06
N THR A 127 27.37 29.50 11.90
CA THR A 127 26.58 30.73 11.79
C THR A 127 25.28 30.60 12.57
N ASP A 128 24.93 31.62 13.35
CA ASP A 128 23.65 31.68 14.05
C ASP A 128 22.54 32.11 13.08
N ILE A 129 21.51 31.26 12.94
CA ILE A 129 20.40 31.50 11.99
C ILE A 129 19.71 32.84 12.20
N ARG A 130 19.67 33.35 13.44
CA ARG A 130 18.97 34.59 13.80
C ARG A 130 19.61 35.81 13.15
N THR A 131 20.87 35.71 12.73
CA THR A 131 21.60 36.81 12.06
C THR A 131 21.21 36.98 10.60
N ILE A 132 20.62 35.94 9.99
CA ILE A 132 20.29 35.87 8.55
C ILE A 132 18.96 36.58 8.25
N PHE A 133 18.02 36.55 9.21
CA PHE A 133 16.65 37.05 9.02
C PHE A 133 16.40 38.38 9.74
N THR A 134 15.34 39.09 9.34
CA THR A 134 14.88 40.30 10.05
C THR A 134 14.52 39.96 11.52
N ALA A 135 14.59 40.95 12.42
CA ALA A 135 14.32 40.73 13.84
C ALA A 135 12.94 40.08 14.12
N PRO A 136 11.83 40.47 13.44
CA PRO A 136 10.55 39.76 13.60
C PRO A 136 10.61 38.29 13.15
N SER A 137 11.25 38.01 12.02
CA SER A 137 11.39 36.65 11.49
C SER A 137 12.28 35.76 12.38
N ALA A 138 13.37 36.30 12.92
CA ALA A 138 14.22 35.60 13.88
C ALA A 138 13.45 35.25 15.17
N SER A 139 12.63 36.17 15.67
CA SER A 139 11.76 35.91 16.83
C SER A 139 10.71 34.84 16.54
N ALA A 140 10.09 34.87 15.36
CA ALA A 140 9.12 33.86 14.94
C ALA A 140 9.74 32.46 14.84
N LEU A 141 10.92 32.34 14.20
CA LEU A 141 11.67 31.08 14.14
C LEU A 141 12.04 30.58 15.54
N GLN A 142 12.54 31.44 16.42
CA GLN A 142 12.92 31.05 17.78
C GLN A 142 11.72 30.52 18.58
N LYS A 143 10.56 31.17 18.47
CA LYS A 143 9.32 30.70 19.09
C LYS A 143 8.91 29.33 18.56
N ALA A 144 9.01 29.13 17.23
CA ALA A 144 8.66 27.87 16.63
C ALA A 144 9.59 26.74 17.05
N MET A 145 10.90 26.96 17.06
CA MET A 145 11.89 25.96 17.47
C MET A 145 11.74 25.52 18.94
N GLY A 146 11.20 26.38 19.80
CA GLY A 146 10.90 26.07 21.20
C GLY A 146 9.56 25.36 21.44
N PHE A 147 8.72 25.20 20.42
CA PHE A 147 7.39 24.62 20.55
C PHE A 147 7.43 23.08 20.52
N GLY A 148 6.59 22.42 21.32
CA GLY A 148 6.60 20.94 21.44
C GLY A 148 6.33 20.24 20.12
N ASP A 149 5.30 20.65 19.39
CA ASP A 149 4.96 20.14 18.05
C ASP A 149 5.15 21.22 16.98
N ILE A 150 6.37 21.34 16.48
CA ILE A 150 6.76 22.35 15.48
C ILE A 150 5.92 22.25 14.19
N SER A 151 5.44 21.05 13.84
CA SER A 151 4.74 20.82 12.58
C SER A 151 3.49 21.69 12.43
N LEU A 152 2.81 22.01 13.55
CA LEU A 152 1.62 22.85 13.61
C LEU A 152 1.89 24.33 13.29
N LEU A 153 3.14 24.77 13.38
CA LEU A 153 3.55 26.15 13.11
C LEU A 153 4.06 26.34 11.68
N ASN A 154 4.20 25.26 10.91
CA ASN A 154 4.61 25.34 9.52
C ASN A 154 3.45 25.77 8.61
N PRO A 155 3.71 26.59 7.57
CA PRO A 155 4.98 27.25 7.26
C PRO A 155 5.12 28.57 8.01
N ILE A 156 6.36 28.96 8.34
CA ILE A 156 6.68 30.23 8.98
C ILE A 156 7.16 31.22 7.90
N LEU A 157 6.51 32.37 7.76
CA LEU A 157 6.95 33.40 6.82
C LEU A 157 8.17 34.15 7.39
N VAL A 158 9.30 34.07 6.70
CA VAL A 158 10.55 34.73 7.09
C VAL A 158 11.05 35.66 5.98
N HIS A 159 11.69 36.75 6.37
CA HIS A 159 12.30 37.71 5.45
C HIS A 159 13.79 37.78 5.70
N CYS A 160 14.58 37.61 4.65
CA CYS A 160 16.04 37.74 4.71
C CYS A 160 16.43 39.17 5.07
N LYS A 161 17.40 39.32 5.98
CA LYS A 161 17.85 40.64 6.48
C LYS A 161 18.55 41.46 5.40
N THR A 162 19.38 40.81 4.57
CA THR A 162 20.18 41.48 3.54
C THR A 162 19.40 41.72 2.25
N SER A 163 18.71 40.71 1.74
CA SER A 163 18.03 40.76 0.44
C SER A 163 16.56 41.21 0.53
N GLY A 164 15.94 41.17 1.72
CA GLY A 164 14.50 41.40 1.92
C GLY A 164 13.60 40.31 1.33
N LYS A 165 14.16 39.28 0.68
CA LYS A 165 13.40 38.22 0.01
C LYS A 165 12.58 37.41 1.03
N PRO A 166 11.28 37.17 0.74
CA PRO A 166 10.43 36.33 1.58
C PRO A 166 10.59 34.84 1.27
N PHE A 167 10.61 34.01 2.32
CA PHE A 167 10.63 32.55 2.24
C PHE A 167 9.60 31.94 3.19
N TYR A 168 9.01 30.82 2.80
CA TYR A 168 8.39 29.90 3.73
C TYR A 168 9.49 29.04 4.36
N ALA A 169 9.63 29.11 5.68
CA ALA A 169 10.47 28.22 6.46
C ALA A 169 9.61 27.06 6.98
N ILE A 170 9.98 25.83 6.60
CA ILE A 170 9.33 24.59 7.04
C ILE A 170 10.32 23.84 7.92
N VAL A 171 9.98 23.72 9.20
CA VAL A 171 10.89 23.21 10.23
C VAL A 171 10.48 21.79 10.61
N HIS A 172 11.46 20.89 10.66
CA HIS A 172 11.28 19.49 11.02
C HIS A 172 12.32 19.09 12.07
N ARG A 173 11.87 18.46 13.17
CA ARG A 173 12.79 17.83 14.13
C ARG A 173 13.24 16.47 13.61
N VAL A 174 14.55 16.25 13.60
CA VAL A 174 15.18 14.96 13.31
C VAL A 174 16.12 14.60 14.46
N THR A 175 16.52 13.33 14.54
CA THR A 175 17.35 12.83 15.64
C THR A 175 18.64 13.65 15.76
N GLY A 176 18.74 14.46 16.83
CA GLY A 176 19.91 15.29 17.13
C GLY A 176 20.04 16.59 16.35
N SER A 177 19.04 17.02 15.57
CA SER A 177 19.10 18.30 14.82
C SER A 177 17.74 18.85 14.39
N LEU A 178 17.71 20.12 13.99
CA LEU A 178 16.57 20.77 13.36
C LEU A 178 16.87 20.97 11.87
N ILE A 179 16.01 20.46 10.98
CA ILE A 179 16.10 20.76 9.54
C ILE A 179 15.08 21.85 9.21
N ILE A 180 15.52 22.86 8.48
CA ILE A 180 14.67 23.92 7.96
C ILE A 180 14.81 23.97 6.44
N ASP A 181 13.70 23.73 5.77
CA ASP A 181 13.55 23.93 4.34
C ASP A 181 13.06 25.36 4.09
N PHE A 182 13.68 26.07 3.16
CA PHE A 182 13.27 27.41 2.73
C PHE A 182 12.77 27.36 1.30
N GLU A 183 11.49 27.68 1.11
CA GLU A 183 10.87 27.82 -0.20
C GLU A 183 10.67 29.30 -0.53
N PRO A 184 11.12 29.79 -1.70
CA PRO A 184 10.94 31.18 -2.08
C PRO A 184 9.45 31.50 -2.25
N VAL A 185 9.02 32.62 -1.67
CA VAL A 185 7.65 33.14 -1.86
C VAL A 185 7.66 34.05 -3.08
N LYS A 186 6.77 33.80 -4.04
CA LYS A 186 6.77 34.58 -5.28
C LYS A 186 6.14 35.96 -5.05
N PRO A 187 6.62 37.04 -5.72
CA PRO A 187 6.14 38.40 -5.45
C PRO A 187 4.64 38.61 -5.66
N TYR A 188 3.98 37.90 -6.58
CA TYR A 188 2.52 38.00 -6.74
C TYR A 188 1.73 37.36 -5.59
N GLU A 189 2.40 36.59 -4.72
CA GLU A 189 1.86 36.09 -3.46
C GLU A 189 2.00 37.14 -2.34
N VAL A 190 2.62 38.30 -2.63
CA VAL A 190 2.90 39.41 -1.71
C VAL A 190 2.42 40.74 -2.33
N PRO A 191 1.16 41.15 -2.09
CA PRO A 191 0.72 41.42 -0.73
C PRO A 191 -0.50 40.56 -0.36
N MET A 192 -0.28 39.29 -0.01
CA MET A 192 -1.31 38.49 0.65
C MET A 192 -0.87 38.12 2.08
N THR A 193 -1.03 39.07 3.00
CA THR A 193 -1.26 38.80 4.42
C THR A 193 -2.40 37.79 4.55
N ALA A 194 -2.16 36.57 5.04
CA ALA A 194 -3.17 35.54 5.34
C ALA A 194 -4.13 35.10 4.19
N ALA A 195 -4.35 35.89 3.13
CA ALA A 195 -5.46 35.77 2.19
C ALA A 195 -5.24 34.69 1.12
N GLY A 196 -4.02 34.46 0.66
CA GLY A 196 -3.70 33.41 -0.32
C GLY A 196 -3.67 32.02 0.30
N ALA A 197 -3.11 31.90 1.51
CA ALA A 197 -3.27 30.72 2.33
C ALA A 197 -4.75 30.49 2.66
N LEU A 198 -5.47 31.53 3.07
CA LEU A 198 -6.92 31.48 3.31
C LEU A 198 -7.70 31.07 2.06
N GLN A 199 -7.30 31.49 0.86
CA GLN A 199 -7.94 31.06 -0.38
C GLN A 199 -7.70 29.57 -0.65
N SER A 200 -6.47 29.09 -0.46
CA SER A 200 -6.13 27.66 -0.58
C SER A 200 -6.92 26.83 0.44
N TYR A 201 -7.02 27.31 1.69
CA TYR A 201 -7.85 26.68 2.73
C TYR A 201 -9.35 26.75 2.42
N LYS A 202 -9.86 27.85 1.86
CA LYS A 202 -11.27 27.97 1.45
C LYS A 202 -11.61 27.00 0.33
N LEU A 203 -10.72 26.87 -0.67
CA LEU A 203 -10.91 25.91 -1.75
C LEU A 203 -10.85 24.46 -1.22
N ALA A 204 -9.89 24.14 -0.35
CA ALA A 204 -9.84 22.83 0.30
C ALA A 204 -11.05 22.57 1.21
N ALA A 205 -11.55 23.57 1.94
CA ALA A 205 -12.77 23.44 2.75
C ALA A 205 -14.02 23.19 1.90
N LYS A 206 -14.08 23.81 0.70
CA LYS A 206 -15.13 23.53 -0.29
C LYS A 206 -15.02 22.09 -0.79
N ALA A 207 -13.82 21.63 -1.14
CA ALA A 207 -13.55 20.25 -1.55
C ALA A 207 -13.94 19.23 -0.46
N ILE A 208 -13.60 19.53 0.80
CA ILE A 208 -13.96 18.72 1.97
C ILE A 208 -15.47 18.64 2.14
N THR A 209 -16.17 19.77 2.08
CA THR A 209 -17.63 19.79 2.14
C THR A 209 -18.25 18.93 1.04
N ARG A 210 -17.69 18.97 -0.18
CA ARG A 210 -18.15 18.13 -1.29
C ARG A 210 -17.94 16.65 -1.00
N LEU A 211 -16.74 16.23 -0.56
CA LEU A 211 -16.47 14.85 -0.17
C LEU A 211 -17.41 14.37 0.96
N GLN A 212 -17.66 15.21 1.96
CA GLN A 212 -18.53 14.90 3.09
C GLN A 212 -20.01 14.81 2.71
N SER A 213 -20.43 15.54 1.68
CA SER A 213 -21.80 15.52 1.17
C SER A 213 -22.14 14.28 0.33
N LEU A 214 -21.14 13.47 -0.04
CA LEU A 214 -21.35 12.25 -0.79
C LEU A 214 -22.12 11.23 0.05
N SER A 215 -23.14 10.62 -0.56
CA SER A 215 -23.82 9.47 0.01
C SER A 215 -22.86 8.28 0.09
N SER A 216 -22.84 7.59 1.23
CA SER A 216 -22.12 6.32 1.36
C SER A 216 -22.66 5.24 0.41
N GLY A 217 -21.81 4.28 0.07
CA GLY A 217 -22.13 3.13 -0.79
C GLY A 217 -21.46 3.16 -2.16
N SER A 218 -20.43 3.98 -2.39
CA SER A 218 -19.70 4.02 -3.67
C SER A 218 -18.28 4.56 -3.52
N MET A 219 -17.30 3.64 -3.48
CA MET A 219 -15.88 3.97 -3.48
C MET A 219 -15.45 4.70 -4.77
N GLU A 220 -16.03 4.34 -5.91
CA GLU A 220 -15.76 4.95 -7.22
C GLU A 220 -16.05 6.46 -7.20
N ARG A 221 -17.27 6.85 -6.80
CA ARG A 221 -17.65 8.27 -6.70
C ARG A 221 -16.79 9.06 -5.73
N LEU A 222 -16.36 8.42 -4.64
CA LEU A 222 -15.45 9.02 -3.67
C LEU A 222 -14.09 9.30 -4.30
N CYS A 223 -13.52 8.33 -5.02
CA CYS A 223 -12.26 8.47 -5.74
C CYS A 223 -12.36 9.54 -6.84
N ASP A 224 -13.41 9.52 -7.65
CA ASP A 224 -13.66 10.49 -8.73
C ASP A 224 -13.74 11.93 -8.20
N THR A 225 -14.46 12.12 -7.09
CA THR A 225 -14.56 13.44 -6.46
C THR A 225 -13.19 13.90 -5.95
N MET A 226 -12.41 13.00 -5.34
CA MET A 226 -11.08 13.34 -4.84
C MET A 226 -10.13 13.75 -5.96
N VAL A 227 -10.05 12.98 -7.05
CA VAL A 227 -9.15 13.32 -8.17
C VAL A 227 -9.56 14.62 -8.85
N GLN A 228 -10.87 14.87 -9.00
CA GLN A 228 -11.41 16.11 -9.58
C GLN A 228 -11.06 17.34 -8.73
N GLU A 229 -11.28 17.29 -7.42
CA GLU A 229 -10.98 18.40 -6.52
C GLU A 229 -9.48 18.70 -6.50
N VAL A 230 -8.62 17.68 -6.43
CA VAL A 230 -7.16 17.87 -6.48
C VAL A 230 -6.73 18.43 -7.84
N PHE A 231 -7.33 17.99 -8.94
CA PHE A 231 -7.06 18.53 -10.27
C PHE A 231 -7.37 20.03 -10.37
N GLU A 232 -8.54 20.45 -9.88
CA GLU A 232 -8.93 21.87 -9.83
C GLU A 232 -8.04 22.70 -8.89
N LEU A 233 -7.68 22.16 -7.72
CA LEU A 233 -6.86 22.83 -6.72
C LEU A 233 -5.42 23.03 -7.19
N THR A 234 -4.83 22.00 -7.79
CA THR A 234 -3.39 21.94 -8.05
C THR A 234 -3.05 22.31 -9.48
N GLY A 235 -3.99 22.17 -10.43
CA GLY A 235 -3.84 22.47 -11.85
C GLY A 235 -2.79 21.62 -12.59
N TYR A 236 -2.48 20.44 -12.06
CA TYR A 236 -1.65 19.44 -12.75
C TYR A 236 -2.35 18.93 -14.02
N ASP A 237 -1.59 18.43 -14.98
CA ASP A 237 -2.13 17.90 -16.24
C ASP A 237 -2.90 16.58 -16.05
N ARG A 238 -2.55 15.79 -15.03
CA ARG A 238 -3.19 14.53 -14.68
C ARG A 238 -3.25 14.38 -13.16
N VAL A 239 -4.37 13.90 -12.64
CA VAL A 239 -4.52 13.46 -11.25
C VAL A 239 -5.20 12.10 -11.23
N MET A 240 -4.67 11.19 -10.43
CA MET A 240 -5.14 9.81 -10.35
C MET A 240 -5.17 9.30 -8.92
N ALA A 241 -6.16 8.45 -8.62
CA ALA A 241 -6.20 7.63 -7.43
C ALA A 241 -5.57 6.28 -7.75
N TYR A 242 -4.48 5.97 -7.07
CA TYR A 242 -3.69 4.75 -7.22
C TYR A 242 -3.88 3.87 -5.99
N LYS A 243 -4.57 2.74 -6.14
CA LYS A 243 -4.89 1.81 -5.04
C LYS A 243 -3.85 0.69 -5.00
N PHE A 244 -3.37 0.33 -3.81
CA PHE A 244 -2.57 -0.88 -3.61
C PHE A 244 -3.47 -2.09 -3.37
N HIS A 245 -3.14 -3.21 -4.01
CA HIS A 245 -3.76 -4.51 -3.78
C HIS A 245 -2.99 -5.32 -2.73
N ASP A 246 -3.43 -6.54 -2.42
CA ASP A 246 -2.90 -7.34 -1.31
C ASP A 246 -1.51 -7.93 -1.56
N ASP A 247 -1.12 -8.03 -2.82
CA ASP A 247 0.22 -8.37 -3.31
C ASP A 247 1.06 -7.12 -3.61
N ASP A 248 0.62 -5.94 -3.15
CA ASP A 248 1.31 -4.65 -3.24
C ASP A 248 1.50 -4.07 -4.64
N HIS A 249 1.04 -4.74 -5.69
CA HIS A 249 0.87 -4.08 -6.99
C HIS A 249 -0.19 -2.99 -6.84
N GLY A 250 -0.18 -2.00 -7.72
CA GLY A 250 -1.23 -0.99 -7.67
C GLY A 250 -1.92 -0.74 -8.99
N GLU A 251 -3.07 -0.11 -8.87
CA GLU A 251 -4.03 0.09 -9.95
C GLU A 251 -4.51 1.54 -9.94
N VAL A 252 -4.61 2.14 -11.12
CA VAL A 252 -5.27 3.44 -11.29
C VAL A 252 -6.78 3.23 -11.32
N VAL A 253 -7.44 3.47 -10.18
CA VAL A 253 -8.88 3.22 -10.00
C VAL A 253 -9.77 4.42 -10.37
N SER A 254 -9.19 5.62 -10.44
CA SER A 254 -9.87 6.84 -10.90
C SER A 254 -8.84 7.83 -11.44
N GLU A 255 -9.23 8.60 -12.44
CA GLU A 255 -8.34 9.51 -13.14
C GLU A 255 -9.08 10.70 -13.76
N VAL A 256 -8.44 11.86 -13.72
CA VAL A 256 -8.79 13.04 -14.52
C VAL A 256 -7.54 13.58 -15.21
N THR A 257 -7.67 13.95 -16.49
CA THR A 257 -6.58 14.45 -17.33
C THR A 257 -6.99 15.68 -18.12
N LYS A 258 -6.00 16.44 -18.58
CA LYS A 258 -6.20 17.40 -19.67
C LYS A 258 -6.57 16.67 -20.97
N PRO A 259 -7.38 17.31 -21.84
CA PRO A 259 -7.73 16.74 -23.13
C PRO A 259 -6.50 16.36 -23.96
N GLY A 260 -6.54 15.17 -24.57
CA GLY A 260 -5.50 14.69 -25.49
C GLY A 260 -4.37 13.88 -24.85
N MET A 261 -4.41 13.63 -23.54
CA MET A 261 -3.47 12.72 -22.87
C MET A 261 -3.97 11.28 -22.92
N GLU A 262 -3.06 10.31 -23.04
CA GLU A 262 -3.41 8.88 -22.97
C GLU A 262 -3.89 8.51 -21.55
N PRO A 263 -5.06 7.86 -21.38
CA PRO A 263 -5.57 7.54 -20.05
C PRO A 263 -4.79 6.39 -19.41
N TYR A 264 -4.52 6.49 -18.11
CA TYR A 264 -3.95 5.42 -17.30
C TYR A 264 -5.02 4.67 -16.49
N LEU A 265 -6.28 5.10 -16.56
CA LEU A 265 -7.40 4.43 -15.89
C LEU A 265 -7.45 2.92 -16.19
N GLY A 266 -7.51 2.13 -15.11
CA GLY A 266 -7.52 0.67 -15.13
C GLY A 266 -6.16 0.02 -15.39
N LEU A 267 -5.07 0.80 -15.46
CA LEU A 267 -3.72 0.23 -15.59
C LEU A 267 -3.18 -0.24 -14.23
N HIS A 268 -2.64 -1.46 -14.24
CA HIS A 268 -1.93 -2.07 -13.13
C HIS A 268 -0.42 -1.86 -13.27
N TYR A 269 0.25 -1.70 -12.14
CA TYR A 269 1.69 -1.45 -12.04
C TYR A 269 2.29 -2.40 -11.00
N PRO A 270 3.45 -3.04 -11.29
CA PRO A 270 4.09 -3.96 -10.37
C PRO A 270 4.44 -3.32 -9.02
N ALA A 271 4.47 -4.12 -7.95
CA ALA A 271 4.85 -3.67 -6.61
C ALA A 271 6.26 -3.03 -6.57
N THR A 272 7.14 -3.43 -7.48
CA THR A 272 8.51 -2.92 -7.61
C THR A 272 8.59 -1.47 -8.10
N ASP A 273 7.55 -0.95 -8.77
CA ASP A 273 7.51 0.45 -9.22
C ASP A 273 7.48 1.42 -8.02
N ILE A 274 6.91 0.98 -6.88
CA ILE A 274 6.94 1.72 -5.61
C ILE A 274 7.48 0.79 -4.51
N PRO A 275 8.82 0.71 -4.37
CA PRO A 275 9.47 -0.18 -3.42
C PRO A 275 8.97 0.00 -1.99
N GLN A 276 9.04 -1.05 -1.18
CA GLN A 276 8.49 -1.03 0.18
C GLN A 276 9.08 0.08 1.06
N ALA A 277 10.36 0.39 0.88
CA ALA A 277 11.03 1.51 1.55
C ALA A 277 10.36 2.87 1.26
N SER A 278 9.96 3.09 0.02
CA SER A 278 9.23 4.30 -0.39
C SER A 278 7.83 4.33 0.20
N ARG A 279 7.14 3.18 0.24
CA ARG A 279 5.81 3.05 0.86
C ARG A 279 5.85 3.34 2.36
N PHE A 280 6.86 2.84 3.07
CA PHE A 280 7.10 3.20 4.47
C PHE A 280 7.37 4.70 4.64
N LEU A 281 8.12 5.32 3.73
CA LEU A 281 8.40 6.75 3.83
C LEU A 281 7.15 7.61 3.58
N PHE A 282 6.20 7.16 2.75
CA PHE A 282 4.90 7.80 2.57
C PHE A 282 4.01 7.74 3.83
N MET A 283 4.17 6.71 4.66
CA MET A 283 3.48 6.64 5.96
C MET A 283 3.99 7.71 6.94
N LYS A 284 5.27 8.11 6.82
CA LYS A 284 5.88 9.16 7.64
C LYS A 284 5.67 10.56 7.06
N ASN A 285 5.90 10.71 5.76
CA ASN A 285 5.74 11.97 5.03
C ASN A 285 4.62 11.80 4.01
N LYS A 286 3.45 12.31 4.35
CA LYS A 286 2.22 12.06 3.59
C LYS A 286 2.16 12.80 2.27
N VAL A 287 2.97 13.84 2.08
CA VAL A 287 3.00 14.61 0.82
C VAL A 287 4.43 14.73 0.32
N ARG A 288 4.60 14.51 -0.99
CA ARG A 288 5.89 14.66 -1.68
C ARG A 288 5.70 15.35 -3.01
N MET A 289 6.51 16.38 -3.27
CA MET A 289 6.53 17.09 -4.54
C MET A 289 7.90 16.94 -5.21
N ILE A 290 7.89 16.74 -6.51
CA ILE A 290 9.06 16.81 -7.40
C ILE A 290 8.72 17.87 -8.45
N VAL A 291 9.45 18.99 -8.43
CA VAL A 291 9.13 20.15 -9.30
C VAL A 291 9.52 19.90 -10.75
N ASP A 292 10.67 19.26 -10.95
CA ASP A 292 11.27 19.00 -12.25
C ASP A 292 12.24 17.81 -12.11
N CYS A 293 11.98 16.73 -12.85
CA CYS A 293 12.84 15.56 -12.84
C CYS A 293 14.20 15.78 -13.54
N HIS A 294 14.32 16.79 -14.41
CA HIS A 294 15.56 17.12 -15.12
C HIS A 294 16.46 18.09 -14.35
N ALA A 295 15.95 18.66 -13.25
CA ALA A 295 16.68 19.67 -12.50
C ALA A 295 17.87 19.07 -11.75
N LYS A 296 19.03 19.74 -11.85
CA LYS A 296 20.24 19.31 -11.16
C LYS A 296 20.08 19.43 -9.65
N HIS A 297 20.24 18.32 -8.94
CA HIS A 297 20.20 18.31 -7.48
C HIS A 297 21.34 19.12 -6.85
N VAL A 298 21.09 19.64 -5.65
CA VAL A 298 22.03 20.45 -4.87
C VAL A 298 22.53 19.61 -3.69
N LYS A 299 23.84 19.65 -3.43
CA LYS A 299 24.45 18.90 -2.32
C LYS A 299 24.24 19.62 -0.99
N VAL A 300 24.05 18.84 0.06
CA VAL A 300 24.07 19.30 1.46
C VAL A 300 25.48 19.09 2.01
N LEU A 301 26.12 20.19 2.39
CA LEU A 301 27.42 20.24 3.04
C LEU A 301 27.21 20.13 4.55
N GLN A 302 27.81 19.10 5.15
CA GLN A 302 27.69 18.79 6.57
C GLN A 302 29.03 19.03 7.27
N ASP A 303 29.01 19.49 8.53
CA ASP A 303 30.22 19.56 9.36
C ASP A 303 30.83 18.16 9.55
N GLU A 304 32.11 18.02 9.20
CA GLU A 304 32.90 16.80 9.36
C GLU A 304 33.01 16.36 10.82
N LYS A 305 32.81 17.28 11.77
CA LYS A 305 32.88 17.01 13.21
C LYS A 305 31.61 16.37 13.78
N LEU A 306 30.54 16.28 13.00
CA LEU A 306 29.28 15.69 13.48
C LEU A 306 29.44 14.18 13.68
N PRO A 307 29.03 13.63 14.85
CA PRO A 307 29.19 12.20 15.14
C PRO A 307 28.14 11.31 14.45
N PHE A 308 27.25 11.89 13.63
CA PHE A 308 26.18 11.19 12.93
C PHE A 308 25.97 11.78 11.54
N ASP A 309 25.42 11.00 10.61
CA ASP A 309 24.96 11.52 9.32
C ASP A 309 23.58 12.17 9.43
N LEU A 310 23.43 13.32 8.78
CA LEU A 310 22.13 13.97 8.67
C LEU A 310 21.16 13.11 7.85
N THR A 311 19.94 12.94 8.37
CA THR A 311 18.85 12.32 7.62
C THR A 311 17.90 13.37 7.07
N LEU A 312 17.62 13.31 5.77
CA LEU A 312 16.69 14.23 5.10
C LEU A 312 15.27 13.67 5.02
N CYS A 313 14.93 12.63 5.80
CA CYS A 313 13.61 12.00 5.74
C CYS A 313 12.46 13.01 5.77
N GLY A 314 12.49 13.96 6.71
CA GLY A 314 11.41 14.92 6.89
C GLY A 314 11.45 16.12 5.94
N SER A 315 12.52 16.28 5.16
CA SER A 315 12.66 17.44 4.26
C SER A 315 11.72 17.32 3.07
N THR A 316 10.96 18.38 2.83
CA THR A 316 10.13 18.62 1.64
C THR A 316 10.98 18.81 0.37
N LEU A 317 12.23 19.26 0.53
CA LEU A 317 13.16 19.50 -0.57
C LEU A 317 13.98 18.27 -0.95
N ARG A 318 13.86 17.15 -0.24
CA ARG A 318 14.69 15.96 -0.49
C ARG A 318 14.65 15.53 -1.95
N ALA A 319 15.84 15.30 -2.52
CA ALA A 319 15.98 14.86 -3.90
C ALA A 319 15.36 13.47 -4.12
N PRO A 320 14.68 13.23 -5.27
CA PRO A 320 14.33 11.89 -5.69
C PRO A 320 15.55 11.02 -6.03
N HIS A 321 15.36 9.71 -5.90
CA HIS A 321 16.34 8.73 -6.32
C HIS A 321 16.46 8.72 -7.85
N SER A 322 17.66 8.52 -8.39
CA SER A 322 17.94 8.60 -9.83
C SER A 322 17.09 7.65 -10.68
N CYS A 323 16.85 6.43 -10.20
CA CYS A 323 15.95 5.48 -10.89
C CYS A 323 14.53 6.05 -11.04
N HIS A 324 14.00 6.74 -10.02
CA HIS A 324 12.67 7.33 -10.12
C HIS A 324 12.64 8.55 -11.04
N LEU A 325 13.73 9.31 -11.14
CA LEU A 325 13.83 10.40 -12.12
C LEU A 325 13.73 9.90 -13.56
N GLN A 326 14.47 8.84 -13.88
CA GLN A 326 14.38 8.20 -15.19
C GLN A 326 12.98 7.62 -15.44
N TYR A 327 12.30 7.12 -14.40
CA TYR A 327 10.95 6.57 -14.50
C TYR A 327 9.98 7.67 -14.90
N MET A 328 10.10 8.84 -14.26
CA MET A 328 9.33 10.03 -14.56
C MET A 328 9.58 10.52 -15.98
N GLU A 329 10.84 10.56 -16.43
CA GLU A 329 11.21 10.92 -17.80
C GLU A 329 10.58 9.95 -18.83
N ASN A 330 10.71 8.64 -18.61
CA ASN A 330 10.13 7.62 -19.48
C ASN A 330 8.59 7.68 -19.54
N MET A 331 7.94 8.12 -18.47
CA MET A 331 6.47 8.31 -18.40
C MET A 331 6.02 9.70 -18.90
N ASN A 332 6.96 10.57 -19.27
CA ASN A 332 6.71 11.98 -19.62
C ASN A 332 6.01 12.77 -18.49
N SER A 333 6.34 12.46 -17.24
CA SER A 333 5.86 13.15 -16.04
C SER A 333 6.96 14.03 -15.44
N ILE A 334 7.20 15.21 -16.02
CA ILE A 334 8.28 16.12 -15.60
C ILE A 334 8.15 16.58 -14.15
N ALA A 335 6.93 16.87 -13.69
CA ALA A 335 6.64 17.21 -12.31
C ALA A 335 5.65 16.23 -11.69
N SER A 336 5.77 16.00 -10.38
CA SER A 336 4.89 15.11 -9.64
C SER A 336 4.52 15.66 -8.26
N LEU A 337 3.27 15.46 -7.86
CA LEU A 337 2.80 15.66 -6.49
C LEU A 337 2.06 14.42 -6.03
N VAL A 338 2.51 13.82 -4.92
CA VAL A 338 1.93 12.58 -4.38
C VAL A 338 1.44 12.83 -2.96
N MET A 339 0.25 12.34 -2.67
CA MET A 339 -0.36 12.35 -1.34
C MET A 339 -0.71 10.92 -0.90
N ALA A 340 -0.32 10.54 0.30
CA ALA A 340 -0.57 9.22 0.87
C ALA A 340 -1.99 9.12 1.44
N VAL A 341 -2.69 8.03 1.09
CA VAL A 341 -3.99 7.69 1.64
C VAL A 341 -3.81 6.57 2.65
N VAL A 342 -3.86 6.93 3.93
CA VAL A 342 -3.56 6.03 5.04
C VAL A 342 -4.85 5.71 5.80
N VAL A 343 -5.24 4.45 5.78
CA VAL A 343 -6.43 3.95 6.47
C VAL A 343 -6.04 3.20 7.75
N ASN A 344 -7.02 3.01 8.62
CA ASN A 344 -6.83 2.15 9.78
C ASN A 344 -7.02 0.70 9.33
N ASP A 345 -6.14 -0.17 9.80
CA ASP A 345 -6.24 -1.60 9.61
C ASP A 345 -7.27 -2.13 10.60
N GLY A 346 -8.27 -2.83 10.06
CA GLY A 346 -9.45 -3.31 10.79
C GLY A 346 -9.26 -4.63 11.53
N ASP A 347 -8.05 -5.19 11.56
CA ASP A 347 -7.74 -6.47 12.21
C ASP A 347 -7.70 -6.35 13.75
N GLU A 348 -8.82 -5.94 14.33
CA GLU A 348 -9.17 -6.13 15.75
C GLU A 348 -9.67 -7.57 15.95
N ASP A 349 -8.75 -8.55 15.90
CA ASP A 349 -8.98 -9.88 16.48
C ASP A 349 -7.72 -10.31 17.23
N GLY A 350 -7.41 -9.52 18.26
CA GLY A 350 -6.29 -9.75 19.15
C GLY A 350 -6.55 -9.08 20.48
N ASP A 351 -7.64 -9.44 21.15
CA ASP A 351 -7.81 -9.25 22.59
C ASP A 351 -6.74 -10.06 23.34
N THR A 352 -5.49 -9.61 23.27
CA THR A 352 -4.53 -9.84 24.34
C THR A 352 -4.76 -8.73 25.37
N PRO A 353 -5.20 -9.06 26.60
CA PRO A 353 -5.52 -8.06 27.63
C PRO A 353 -4.34 -7.19 28.10
N ASP A 354 -3.13 -7.40 27.55
CA ASP A 354 -1.88 -6.78 28.01
C ASP A 354 -1.28 -5.73 27.05
N SER A 355 -1.90 -5.42 25.90
CA SER A 355 -1.39 -4.31 25.06
C SER A 355 -1.97 -2.97 25.50
N VAL A 356 -1.17 -2.18 26.23
CA VAL A 356 -1.48 -0.84 26.79
C VAL A 356 -1.69 0.26 25.72
N ASN A 357 -2.05 -0.10 24.48
CA ASN A 357 -2.62 0.81 23.48
C ASN A 357 -3.18 -0.02 22.33
N PRO A 358 -4.51 -0.14 22.16
CA PRO A 358 -5.10 -0.60 20.92
C PRO A 358 -4.97 0.52 19.88
N GLN A 359 -3.74 0.84 19.46
CA GLN A 359 -3.54 1.67 18.28
C GLN A 359 -3.82 0.78 17.08
N LYS A 360 -5.02 0.95 16.49
CA LYS A 360 -5.35 0.42 15.16
C LYS A 360 -4.14 0.61 14.25
N ARG A 361 -3.58 -0.49 13.75
CA ARG A 361 -2.40 -0.46 12.88
C ARG A 361 -2.77 0.39 11.66
N LYS A 362 -1.87 1.22 11.15
CA LYS A 362 -2.15 2.04 9.95
C LYS A 362 -1.62 1.34 8.72
N ARG A 363 -2.39 1.30 7.63
CA ARG A 363 -1.99 0.75 6.33
C ARG A 363 -2.05 1.84 5.25
N LEU A 364 -1.08 1.82 4.33
CA LEU A 364 -1.12 2.63 3.11
C LEU A 364 -2.11 1.97 2.14
N TRP A 365 -3.32 2.54 2.03
CA TRP A 365 -4.35 2.03 1.10
C TRP A 365 -4.02 2.36 -0.35
N GLY A 366 -3.48 3.56 -0.57
CA GLY A 366 -3.21 4.07 -1.90
C GLY A 366 -2.53 5.43 -1.87
N LEU A 367 -2.40 6.01 -3.05
CA LEU A 367 -1.83 7.33 -3.29
C LEU A 367 -2.77 8.15 -4.17
N VAL A 368 -2.84 9.46 -3.95
CA VAL A 368 -3.33 10.40 -4.94
C VAL A 368 -2.10 11.00 -5.63
N VAL A 369 -1.94 10.72 -6.92
CA VAL A 369 -0.75 11.05 -7.69
C VAL A 369 -1.12 12.08 -8.75
N CYS A 370 -0.35 13.15 -8.85
CA CYS A 370 -0.51 14.20 -9.83
C CYS A 370 0.72 14.23 -10.74
N HIS A 371 0.53 14.28 -12.06
CA HIS A 371 1.60 14.38 -13.05
C HIS A 371 1.43 15.60 -13.94
N ASN A 372 2.55 16.25 -14.26
CA ASN A 372 2.59 17.39 -15.15
C ASN A 372 3.66 17.18 -16.22
N THR A 373 3.36 17.55 -17.45
CA THR A 373 4.25 17.46 -18.62
C THR A 373 5.29 18.58 -18.67
N SER A 374 5.18 19.58 -17.80
CA SER A 374 6.16 20.65 -17.61
C SER A 374 6.55 20.78 -16.14
N PRO A 375 7.66 21.47 -15.79
CA PRO A 375 7.96 21.78 -14.40
C PRO A 375 6.78 22.47 -13.71
N ARG A 376 6.48 22.06 -12.48
CA ARG A 376 5.35 22.60 -11.73
C ARG A 376 5.67 22.70 -10.25
N PHE A 377 5.49 23.90 -9.71
CA PHE A 377 5.67 24.21 -8.29
C PHE A 377 4.31 24.54 -7.66
N VAL A 378 3.98 23.84 -6.57
CA VAL A 378 2.80 24.11 -5.74
C VAL A 378 3.28 24.64 -4.39
N PRO A 379 2.88 25.85 -3.94
CA PRO A 379 3.32 26.40 -2.66
C PRO A 379 2.95 25.53 -1.45
N PHE A 380 3.77 25.57 -0.39
CA PHE A 380 3.53 24.79 0.83
C PHE A 380 2.10 24.93 1.41
N PRO A 381 1.50 26.13 1.54
CA PRO A 381 0.13 26.24 2.08
C PRO A 381 -0.90 25.44 1.29
N LEU A 382 -0.77 25.39 -0.03
CA LEU A 382 -1.68 24.62 -0.89
C LEU A 382 -1.40 23.11 -0.77
N ARG A 383 -0.12 22.70 -0.68
CA ARG A 383 0.24 21.29 -0.40
C ARG A 383 -0.31 20.81 0.94
N TYR A 384 -0.24 21.65 1.97
CA TYR A 384 -0.78 21.36 3.31
C TYR A 384 -2.32 21.27 3.29
N ALA A 385 -2.99 22.14 2.53
CA ALA A 385 -4.43 22.05 2.33
C ALA A 385 -4.85 20.76 1.60
N CYS A 386 -4.06 20.33 0.60
CA CYS A 386 -4.28 19.05 -0.10
C CYS A 386 -3.99 17.85 0.81
N GLU A 387 -3.01 17.94 1.73
CA GLU A 387 -2.79 16.92 2.74
C GLU A 387 -4.03 16.74 3.63
N PHE A 388 -4.60 17.84 4.10
CA PHE A 388 -5.82 17.80 4.91
C PHE A 388 -7.01 17.20 4.15
N LEU A 389 -7.16 17.55 2.87
CA LEU A 389 -8.15 16.94 1.99
C LEU A 389 -7.93 15.42 1.86
N ALA A 390 -6.68 14.97 1.66
CA ALA A 390 -6.34 13.54 1.58
C ALA A 390 -6.59 12.80 2.89
N GLN A 391 -6.43 13.45 4.05
CA GLN A 391 -6.79 12.87 5.35
C GLN A 391 -8.30 12.68 5.50
N VAL A 392 -9.11 13.67 5.10
CA VAL A 392 -10.58 13.53 5.07
C VAL A 392 -10.98 12.41 4.12
N PHE A 393 -10.41 12.39 2.92
CA PHE A 393 -10.62 11.31 1.95
C PHE A 393 -10.30 9.94 2.56
N ALA A 394 -9.17 9.77 3.24
CA ALA A 394 -8.80 8.51 3.89
C ALA A 394 -9.81 8.06 4.96
N ILE A 395 -10.41 8.98 5.71
CA ILE A 395 -11.48 8.67 6.69
C ILE A 395 -12.72 8.13 5.96
N HIS A 396 -13.12 8.76 4.85
CA HIS A 396 -14.24 8.29 4.05
C HIS A 396 -13.96 6.95 3.38
N VAL A 397 -12.74 6.73 2.87
CA VAL A 397 -12.30 5.43 2.33
C VAL A 397 -12.44 4.36 3.42
N ASN A 398 -11.96 4.61 4.63
CA ASN A 398 -12.07 3.68 5.74
C ASN A 398 -13.54 3.36 6.07
N LYS A 399 -14.41 4.36 6.08
CA LYS A 399 -15.86 4.17 6.31
C LYS A 399 -16.52 3.32 5.22
N GLU A 400 -16.18 3.51 3.96
CA GLU A 400 -16.72 2.70 2.86
C GLU A 400 -16.23 1.25 2.93
N LEU A 401 -14.96 1.02 3.30
CA LEU A 401 -14.43 -0.32 3.54
C LEU A 401 -15.14 -1.02 4.72
N GLU A 402 -15.33 -0.31 5.83
CA GLU A 402 -16.07 -0.83 6.99
C GLU A 402 -17.52 -1.17 6.62
N LEU A 403 -18.19 -0.33 5.83
CA LEU A 403 -19.55 -0.58 5.36
C LEU A 403 -19.63 -1.81 4.46
N GLU A 404 -18.70 -1.97 3.52
CA GLU A 404 -18.64 -3.16 2.65
C GLU A 404 -18.46 -4.43 3.48
N ASN A 405 -17.53 -4.41 4.43
CA ASN A 405 -17.29 -5.53 5.35
C ASN A 405 -18.53 -5.86 6.19
N GLN A 406 -19.21 -4.86 6.76
CA GLN A 406 -20.43 -5.05 7.54
C GLN A 406 -21.58 -5.66 6.71
N ILE A 407 -21.74 -5.23 5.45
CA ILE A 407 -22.76 -5.79 4.55
C ILE A 407 -22.47 -7.27 4.28
N VAL A 408 -21.20 -7.59 4.01
CA VAL A 408 -20.76 -8.96 3.76
C VAL A 408 -20.96 -9.84 4.99
N GLU A 409 -20.50 -9.40 6.16
CA GLU A 409 -20.62 -10.14 7.43
C GLU A 409 -22.09 -10.40 7.78
N LYS A 410 -22.94 -9.38 7.67
CA LYS A 410 -24.39 -9.53 7.91
C LYS A 410 -25.03 -10.54 6.96
N ASN A 411 -24.64 -10.54 5.69
CA ASN A 411 -25.15 -11.50 4.71
C ASN A 411 -24.71 -12.93 5.03
N ILE A 412 -23.46 -13.11 5.45
CA ILE A 412 -22.93 -14.42 5.87
C ILE A 412 -23.67 -14.92 7.10
N LEU A 413 -23.78 -14.11 8.17
CA LEU A 413 -24.47 -14.50 9.41
C LEU A 413 -25.94 -14.86 9.16
N ARG A 414 -26.63 -14.07 8.32
CA ARG A 414 -28.01 -14.36 7.92
C ARG A 414 -28.11 -15.70 7.21
N THR A 415 -27.21 -15.97 6.26
CA THR A 415 -27.22 -17.20 5.48
C THR A 415 -26.86 -18.41 6.36
N GLN A 416 -25.84 -18.30 7.21
CA GLN A 416 -25.49 -19.34 8.18
C GLN A 416 -26.67 -19.68 9.09
N THR A 417 -27.36 -18.69 9.64
CA THR A 417 -28.50 -18.91 10.53
C THR A 417 -29.61 -19.69 9.83
N LEU A 418 -29.91 -19.34 8.57
CA LEU A 418 -30.92 -20.04 7.77
C LEU A 418 -30.49 -21.48 7.44
N LEU A 419 -29.23 -21.68 7.04
CA LEU A 419 -28.70 -23.03 6.78
C LEU A 419 -28.70 -23.90 8.05
N CYS A 420 -28.42 -23.32 9.21
CA CYS A 420 -28.47 -24.04 10.49
C CYS A 420 -29.91 -24.45 10.84
N ASP A 421 -30.87 -23.54 10.73
CA ASP A 421 -32.29 -23.85 10.96
C ASP A 421 -32.77 -24.96 10.02
N MET A 422 -32.35 -24.94 8.76
CA MET A 422 -32.66 -25.99 7.79
C MET A 422 -32.06 -27.35 8.18
N LEU A 423 -30.80 -27.39 8.62
CA LEU A 423 -30.12 -28.61 9.07
C LEU A 423 -30.78 -29.24 10.32
N MET A 424 -31.40 -28.41 11.16
CA MET A 424 -32.11 -28.89 12.35
C MET A 424 -33.51 -29.44 12.03
N ARG A 425 -34.12 -29.03 10.91
CA ARG A 425 -35.50 -29.40 10.52
C ARG A 425 -35.55 -30.55 9.52
N ASP A 426 -34.71 -30.51 8.50
CA ASP A 426 -34.58 -31.52 7.46
C ASP A 426 -33.15 -32.05 7.45
N ALA A 427 -32.98 -33.36 7.30
CA ALA A 427 -31.69 -34.02 7.07
C ALA A 427 -30.81 -33.22 6.05
N PRO A 428 -29.47 -33.41 6.00
CA PRO A 428 -28.49 -32.56 5.28
C PRO A 428 -28.78 -32.09 3.85
N LEU A 429 -29.77 -32.66 3.19
CA LEU A 429 -30.22 -32.28 1.86
C LEU A 429 -30.85 -30.89 1.82
N GLY A 430 -31.35 -30.37 2.96
CA GLY A 430 -31.95 -29.02 3.03
C GLY A 430 -31.04 -27.95 2.46
N ILE A 431 -29.75 -27.95 2.85
CA ILE A 431 -28.75 -26.93 2.46
C ILE A 431 -28.44 -26.91 0.95
N VAL A 432 -28.86 -27.95 0.21
CA VAL A 432 -28.67 -28.07 -1.23
C VAL A 432 -30.00 -27.93 -2.00
N THR A 433 -31.11 -28.33 -1.39
CA THR A 433 -32.41 -28.45 -2.09
C THR A 433 -33.31 -27.23 -1.94
N GLN A 434 -33.11 -26.39 -0.91
CA GLN A 434 -33.94 -25.20 -0.66
C GLN A 434 -33.15 -23.91 -0.84
N SER A 435 -33.82 -22.76 -0.79
CA SER A 435 -33.21 -21.44 -0.86
C SER A 435 -33.37 -20.68 0.46
N PRO A 436 -32.33 -20.04 1.00
CA PRO A 436 -30.94 -20.00 0.49
C PRO A 436 -30.22 -21.35 0.63
N ASN A 437 -29.23 -21.59 -0.24
CA ASN A 437 -28.41 -22.81 -0.26
C ASN A 437 -26.93 -22.50 0.02
N ILE A 438 -26.08 -23.53 0.02
CA ILE A 438 -24.63 -23.39 0.27
C ILE A 438 -23.89 -22.46 -0.69
N MET A 439 -24.40 -22.19 -1.91
CA MET A 439 -23.82 -21.20 -2.82
C MET A 439 -24.09 -19.76 -2.36
N ASP A 440 -25.14 -19.52 -1.59
CA ASP A 440 -25.47 -18.18 -1.09
C ASP A 440 -24.58 -17.77 0.10
N LEU A 441 -23.84 -18.74 0.69
CA LEU A 441 -22.95 -18.50 1.84
C LEU A 441 -21.68 -17.74 1.45
N VAL A 442 -21.12 -18.05 0.28
CA VAL A 442 -19.87 -17.48 -0.23
C VAL A 442 -20.01 -17.22 -1.72
N LYS A 443 -19.34 -16.17 -2.25
CA LYS A 443 -19.40 -15.91 -3.70
C LYS A 443 -18.73 -17.08 -4.43
N CYS A 444 -19.51 -17.85 -5.19
CA CYS A 444 -19.05 -18.99 -5.96
C CYS A 444 -19.94 -19.23 -7.19
N ASP A 445 -19.41 -19.96 -8.17
CA ASP A 445 -20.10 -20.29 -9.41
C ASP A 445 -20.79 -21.66 -9.34
N GLY A 446 -20.33 -22.53 -8.43
CA GLY A 446 -21.00 -23.78 -8.10
C GLY A 446 -20.57 -24.37 -6.76
N ALA A 447 -21.35 -25.33 -6.29
CA ALA A 447 -21.08 -26.05 -5.06
C ALA A 447 -21.53 -27.52 -5.16
N VAL A 448 -20.86 -28.40 -4.40
CA VAL A 448 -21.14 -29.84 -4.39
C VAL A 448 -21.13 -30.39 -2.97
N LEU A 449 -22.14 -31.20 -2.65
CA LEU A 449 -22.18 -32.01 -1.44
C LEU A 449 -22.03 -33.49 -1.80
N PHE A 450 -20.97 -34.11 -1.28
CA PHE A 450 -20.82 -35.55 -1.21
C PHE A 450 -21.38 -36.05 0.12
N TYR A 451 -22.47 -36.81 0.05
CA TYR A 451 -23.12 -37.37 1.24
C TYR A 451 -23.61 -38.79 0.98
N ARG A 452 -23.19 -39.75 1.81
CA ARG A 452 -23.61 -41.17 1.73
C ARG A 452 -23.47 -41.76 0.32
N ASN A 453 -22.31 -41.54 -0.32
CA ASN A 453 -22.00 -42.02 -1.67
C ASN A 453 -22.92 -41.45 -2.78
N LYS A 454 -23.62 -40.36 -2.50
CA LYS A 454 -24.41 -39.59 -3.49
C LYS A 454 -23.80 -38.21 -3.66
N ILE A 455 -23.90 -37.70 -4.89
CA ILE A 455 -23.37 -36.41 -5.31
C ILE A 455 -24.54 -35.46 -5.54
N TRP A 456 -24.55 -34.32 -4.86
CA TRP A 456 -25.52 -33.25 -5.07
C TRP A 456 -24.80 -32.01 -5.60
N ARG A 457 -25.22 -31.50 -6.75
CA ARG A 457 -24.54 -30.41 -7.48
C ARG A 457 -25.44 -29.18 -7.58
N LEU A 458 -24.82 -28.01 -7.44
CA LEU A 458 -25.44 -26.70 -7.64
C LEU A 458 -24.53 -25.84 -8.51
N GLY A 459 -25.14 -25.11 -9.45
CA GLY A 459 -24.39 -24.21 -10.34
C GLY A 459 -23.39 -24.94 -11.25
N ILE A 460 -22.28 -24.26 -11.53
CA ILE A 460 -21.22 -24.70 -12.42
C ILE A 460 -20.26 -25.62 -11.66
N THR A 461 -20.25 -26.91 -12.01
CA THR A 461 -19.45 -27.92 -11.31
C THR A 461 -18.76 -28.87 -12.30
N PRO A 462 -17.63 -29.49 -11.92
CA PRO A 462 -17.03 -30.57 -12.71
C PRO A 462 -17.98 -31.77 -12.86
N SER A 463 -17.70 -32.64 -13.84
CA SER A 463 -18.44 -33.89 -14.01
C SER A 463 -18.24 -34.85 -12.84
N ASP A 464 -19.14 -35.82 -12.65
CA ASP A 464 -19.06 -36.76 -11.52
C ASP A 464 -17.75 -37.56 -11.48
N LEU A 465 -17.20 -37.91 -12.66
CA LEU A 465 -15.89 -38.56 -12.77
C LEU A 465 -14.75 -37.64 -12.33
N GLN A 466 -14.79 -36.37 -12.72
CA GLN A 466 -13.80 -35.38 -12.32
C GLN A 466 -13.91 -35.04 -10.82
N LEU A 467 -15.12 -34.98 -10.27
CA LEU A 467 -15.34 -34.76 -8.84
C LEU A 467 -14.78 -35.93 -8.00
N GLN A 468 -14.92 -37.16 -8.47
CA GLN A 468 -14.31 -38.33 -7.83
C GLN A 468 -12.77 -38.28 -7.89
N ASP A 469 -12.20 -37.88 -9.03
CA ASP A 469 -10.75 -37.71 -9.20
C ASP A 469 -10.19 -36.62 -8.26
N ILE A 470 -10.87 -35.47 -8.16
CA ILE A 470 -10.51 -34.40 -7.22
C ILE A 470 -10.57 -34.89 -5.77
N ALA A 471 -11.61 -35.64 -5.40
CA ALA A 471 -11.72 -36.17 -4.05
C ALA A 471 -10.64 -37.21 -3.74
N PHE A 472 -10.25 -38.02 -4.71
CA PHE A 472 -9.13 -38.96 -4.60
C PHE A 472 -7.79 -38.21 -4.42
N TRP A 473 -7.53 -37.19 -5.24
CA TRP A 473 -6.36 -36.33 -5.12
C TRP A 473 -6.26 -35.66 -3.73
N LEU A 474 -7.37 -35.13 -3.20
CA LEU A 474 -7.42 -34.57 -1.85
C LEU A 474 -7.18 -35.62 -0.76
N SER A 475 -7.60 -36.88 -0.97
CA SER A 475 -7.35 -37.95 -0.01
C SER A 475 -5.92 -38.50 -0.06
N GLU A 476 -5.20 -38.38 -1.17
CA GLU A 476 -3.83 -38.89 -1.28
C GLU A 476 -2.80 -37.85 -0.81
N TYR A 477 -2.97 -36.59 -1.22
CA TYR A 477 -1.95 -35.55 -1.03
C TYR A 477 -2.25 -34.55 0.11
N HIS A 478 -3.48 -34.55 0.65
CA HIS A 478 -3.94 -33.60 1.67
C HIS A 478 -4.64 -34.28 2.86
N MET A 479 -4.11 -35.43 3.33
CA MET A 479 -4.71 -36.20 4.43
C MET A 479 -4.73 -35.47 5.78
N ASP A 480 -3.69 -34.66 6.05
CA ASP A 480 -3.50 -34.02 7.35
C ASP A 480 -4.29 -32.70 7.51
N SER A 481 -4.99 -32.24 6.46
CA SER A 481 -5.78 -31.01 6.50
C SER A 481 -7.29 -31.28 6.60
N THR A 482 -8.00 -30.37 7.28
CA THR A 482 -9.48 -30.40 7.35
C THR A 482 -10.15 -29.93 6.06
N GLY A 483 -9.37 -29.46 5.08
CA GLY A 483 -9.81 -28.89 3.82
C GLY A 483 -8.66 -28.23 3.03
N LEU A 484 -8.97 -27.73 1.84
CA LEU A 484 -8.05 -27.00 0.97
C LEU A 484 -8.79 -25.81 0.34
N SER A 485 -8.15 -24.65 0.28
CA SER A 485 -8.58 -23.53 -0.57
C SER A 485 -7.47 -23.15 -1.54
N THR A 486 -7.83 -22.98 -2.81
CA THR A 486 -6.94 -22.51 -3.87
C THR A 486 -7.71 -21.67 -4.88
N ASP A 487 -7.05 -20.66 -5.44
CA ASP A 487 -7.51 -19.86 -6.58
C ASP A 487 -7.06 -20.46 -7.92
N SER A 488 -6.17 -21.46 -7.90
CA SER A 488 -5.70 -22.22 -9.07
C SER A 488 -5.47 -23.68 -8.71
N LEU A 489 -6.34 -24.56 -9.21
CA LEU A 489 -6.15 -26.01 -9.11
C LEU A 489 -4.86 -26.45 -9.83
N TYR A 490 -4.47 -25.75 -10.89
CA TYR A 490 -3.23 -26.02 -11.61
C TYR A 490 -2.00 -25.73 -10.74
N ASP A 491 -1.93 -24.55 -10.12
CA ASP A 491 -0.79 -24.17 -9.27
C ASP A 491 -0.79 -24.95 -7.95
N ALA A 492 -1.95 -25.41 -7.48
CA ALA A 492 -2.05 -26.33 -6.35
C ALA A 492 -1.54 -27.74 -6.65
N GLY A 493 -1.22 -28.05 -7.92
CA GLY A 493 -0.62 -29.33 -8.33
C GLY A 493 -1.64 -30.43 -8.62
N TYR A 494 -2.91 -30.10 -8.89
CA TYR A 494 -3.89 -31.09 -9.34
C TYR A 494 -3.63 -31.49 -10.81
N PRO A 495 -3.29 -32.76 -11.10
CA PRO A 495 -2.88 -33.19 -12.45
C PRO A 495 -3.98 -33.02 -13.52
N GLY A 496 -5.25 -33.17 -13.12
CA GLY A 496 -6.41 -33.03 -14.00
C GLY A 496 -6.86 -31.59 -14.27
N ALA A 497 -6.15 -30.58 -13.75
CA ALA A 497 -6.61 -29.18 -13.79
C ALA A 497 -6.84 -28.65 -15.21
N LEU A 498 -5.94 -28.97 -16.15
CA LEU A 498 -6.06 -28.51 -17.55
C LEU A 498 -7.30 -29.10 -18.26
N ALA A 499 -7.78 -30.27 -17.84
CA ALA A 499 -8.96 -30.92 -18.40
C ALA A 499 -10.29 -30.32 -17.87
N LEU A 500 -10.24 -29.55 -16.79
CA LEU A 500 -11.40 -28.79 -16.27
C LEU A 500 -11.69 -27.53 -17.12
N GLY A 501 -10.68 -27.05 -17.87
CA GLY A 501 -10.76 -25.85 -18.69
C GLY A 501 -11.10 -24.59 -17.90
N ASP A 502 -11.72 -23.63 -18.58
CA ASP A 502 -12.08 -22.30 -18.04
C ASP A 502 -13.28 -22.39 -17.05
N VAL A 503 -13.92 -23.56 -16.95
CA VAL A 503 -15.15 -23.79 -16.19
C VAL A 503 -14.90 -23.78 -14.68
N VAL A 504 -13.75 -24.30 -14.22
CA VAL A 504 -13.39 -24.37 -12.79
C VAL A 504 -11.88 -24.19 -12.63
N CYS A 505 -11.47 -23.10 -11.97
CA CYS A 505 -10.08 -22.81 -11.65
C CYS A 505 -9.83 -22.76 -10.14
N GLY A 506 -10.75 -22.18 -9.38
CA GLY A 506 -10.67 -22.08 -7.93
C GLY A 506 -11.53 -23.12 -7.23
N MET A 507 -11.05 -23.59 -6.08
CA MET A 507 -11.77 -24.55 -5.24
C MET A 507 -11.56 -24.24 -3.76
N ALA A 508 -12.65 -24.27 -2.99
CA ALA A 508 -12.60 -24.46 -1.55
C ALA A 508 -13.28 -25.79 -1.22
N ALA A 509 -12.57 -26.68 -0.53
CA ALA A 509 -13.04 -28.02 -0.18
C ALA A 509 -12.89 -28.24 1.32
N VAL A 510 -13.94 -28.75 1.98
CA VAL A 510 -13.91 -29.11 3.40
C VAL A 510 -14.44 -30.50 3.64
N ARG A 511 -13.76 -31.22 4.54
CA ARG A 511 -14.08 -32.61 4.85
C ARG A 511 -15.03 -32.68 6.05
N ILE A 512 -16.23 -33.23 5.90
CA ILE A 512 -17.15 -33.41 7.02
C ILE A 512 -16.78 -34.70 7.76
N SER A 513 -16.77 -35.83 7.05
CA SER A 513 -16.37 -37.15 7.55
C SER A 513 -15.26 -37.74 6.67
N SER A 514 -14.82 -38.98 6.91
CA SER A 514 -13.86 -39.64 6.01
C SER A 514 -14.40 -39.83 4.59
N LYS A 515 -15.73 -39.85 4.40
CA LYS A 515 -16.40 -40.09 3.12
C LYS A 515 -17.20 -38.90 2.59
N ASP A 516 -17.63 -37.98 3.47
CA ASP A 516 -18.50 -36.87 3.12
C ASP A 516 -17.69 -35.56 3.04
N MET A 517 -17.88 -34.82 1.95
CA MET A 517 -17.13 -33.60 1.62
C MET A 517 -18.04 -32.53 1.03
N LEU A 518 -17.68 -31.27 1.26
CA LEU A 518 -18.28 -30.11 0.63
C LEU A 518 -17.25 -29.41 -0.26
N PHE A 519 -17.70 -28.96 -1.41
CA PHE A 519 -16.90 -28.23 -2.37
C PHE A 519 -17.63 -26.95 -2.79
N TRP A 520 -16.86 -25.87 -2.95
CA TRP A 520 -17.25 -24.67 -3.67
C TRP A 520 -16.25 -24.44 -4.78
N PHE A 521 -16.76 -24.07 -5.95
CA PHE A 521 -15.99 -23.87 -7.16
C PHE A 521 -16.16 -22.43 -7.65
N ARG A 522 -15.07 -21.89 -8.19
CA ARG A 522 -15.06 -20.64 -8.94
C ARG A 522 -14.51 -20.90 -10.33
N SER A 523 -15.23 -20.39 -11.31
CA SER A 523 -14.82 -20.39 -12.71
C SER A 523 -13.61 -19.49 -12.90
N GLN A 524 -12.98 -19.62 -14.07
CA GLN A 524 -11.96 -18.68 -14.47
C GLN A 524 -12.54 -17.27 -14.43
N THR A 525 -11.87 -16.37 -13.73
CA THR A 525 -12.10 -14.96 -13.94
C THR A 525 -11.17 -14.57 -15.07
N ALA A 526 -11.72 -14.30 -16.26
CA ALA A 526 -10.96 -13.63 -17.31
C ALA A 526 -10.66 -12.20 -16.83
N ALA A 527 -9.71 -12.09 -15.92
CA ALA A 527 -9.16 -10.82 -15.52
C ALA A 527 -8.25 -10.39 -16.66
N GLU A 528 -8.81 -9.57 -17.53
CA GLU A 528 -8.05 -8.76 -18.47
C GLU A 528 -7.29 -7.70 -17.66
N ILE A 529 -6.15 -8.09 -17.11
CA ILE A 529 -5.30 -7.16 -16.37
C ILE A 529 -4.53 -6.35 -17.41
N ARG A 530 -4.88 -5.07 -17.53
CA ARG A 530 -4.14 -4.12 -18.35
C ARG A 530 -2.95 -3.64 -17.54
N TRP A 531 -1.77 -4.16 -17.81
CA TRP A 531 -0.55 -3.69 -17.16
C TRP A 531 -0.01 -2.48 -17.90
N GLY A 532 0.38 -1.44 -17.16
CA GLY A 532 1.18 -0.35 -17.71
C GLY A 532 2.59 -0.85 -17.98
N GLY A 533 3.07 -0.75 -19.21
CA GLY A 533 4.45 -1.03 -19.65
C GLY A 533 4.72 -2.45 -20.13
N ALA A 534 5.34 -2.62 -21.31
CA ALA A 534 5.49 -3.92 -21.99
C ALA A 534 6.30 -4.98 -21.20
N LYS A 535 5.98 -6.27 -21.38
CA LYS A 535 6.93 -7.37 -21.09
C LYS A 535 8.21 -7.09 -21.89
N HIS A 536 9.39 -7.19 -21.25
CA HIS A 536 10.70 -6.94 -21.91
C HIS A 536 10.71 -7.55 -23.32
N GLU A 537 10.95 -6.73 -24.34
CA GLU A 537 11.13 -7.25 -25.69
C GLU A 537 12.43 -8.08 -25.73
N PRO A 538 12.43 -9.29 -26.32
CA PRO A 538 13.62 -10.12 -26.42
C PRO A 538 14.67 -9.45 -27.33
N GLY A 539 15.55 -8.63 -26.75
CA GLY A 539 16.59 -7.91 -27.51
C GLY A 539 17.03 -6.57 -26.92
N GLU A 540 16.21 -5.94 -26.07
CA GLU A 540 16.66 -4.76 -25.31
C GLU A 540 17.70 -5.19 -24.26
N LYS A 541 18.94 -4.72 -24.42
CA LYS A 541 20.02 -4.92 -23.44
C LYS A 541 20.00 -3.77 -22.45
N ASP A 542 19.72 -4.06 -21.19
CA ASP A 542 19.95 -3.11 -20.10
C ASP A 542 21.45 -2.80 -20.00
N ASP A 543 21.79 -1.51 -19.92
CA ASP A 543 23.15 -1.10 -19.54
C ASP A 543 23.36 -1.45 -18.07
N GLY A 544 24.09 -2.54 -17.81
CA GLY A 544 24.35 -3.11 -16.49
C GLY A 544 25.10 -2.20 -15.49
N ARG A 545 25.28 -0.92 -15.82
CA ARG A 545 25.88 0.13 -14.99
C ARG A 545 24.86 1.05 -14.31
N ARG A 546 23.56 0.95 -14.65
CA ARG A 546 22.51 1.86 -14.16
C ARG A 546 21.25 1.10 -13.78
N MET A 547 20.63 1.50 -12.66
CA MET A 547 19.27 1.05 -12.33
C MET A 547 18.30 1.72 -13.32
N HIS A 548 17.93 0.99 -14.37
CA HIS A 548 16.97 1.46 -15.35
C HIS A 548 15.55 1.12 -14.88
N PRO A 549 14.66 2.12 -14.72
CA PRO A 549 13.24 1.84 -14.70
C PRO A 549 12.82 1.38 -16.10
N ARG A 550 11.64 0.77 -16.18
CA ARG A 550 11.02 0.37 -17.44
C ARG A 550 11.09 1.48 -18.50
N SER A 551 11.45 1.07 -19.72
CA SER A 551 11.57 1.93 -20.90
C SER A 551 10.22 2.33 -21.50
N SER A 552 9.17 1.54 -21.24
CA SER A 552 7.84 1.72 -21.84
C SER A 552 6.74 1.64 -20.79
N PHE A 553 5.71 2.47 -20.97
CA PHE A 553 4.46 2.48 -20.22
C PHE A 553 3.23 2.13 -21.07
N LYS A 554 3.44 1.67 -22.31
CA LYS A 554 2.33 1.22 -23.18
C LYS A 554 1.57 0.10 -22.50
N ALA A 555 0.24 0.21 -22.51
CA ALA A 555 -0.63 -0.80 -21.94
C ALA A 555 -0.45 -2.13 -22.69
N PHE A 556 -0.24 -3.22 -21.96
CA PHE A 556 -0.35 -4.57 -22.51
C PHE A 556 -1.35 -5.39 -21.70
N LEU A 557 -2.03 -6.29 -22.40
CA LEU A 557 -3.04 -7.15 -21.80
C LEU A 557 -2.40 -8.45 -21.34
N GLU A 558 -2.51 -8.77 -20.04
CA GLU A 558 -2.25 -10.11 -19.54
C GLU A 558 -3.58 -10.82 -19.29
N ILE A 559 -3.77 -11.93 -19.99
CA ILE A 559 -4.93 -12.80 -19.79
C ILE A 559 -4.48 -13.92 -18.87
N VAL A 560 -4.86 -13.83 -17.59
CA VAL A 560 -4.63 -14.92 -16.63
C VAL A 560 -5.71 -15.98 -16.88
N LYS A 561 -5.32 -17.12 -17.47
CA LYS A 561 -6.25 -18.18 -17.87
C LYS A 561 -6.52 -19.24 -16.81
N THR A 562 -5.67 -19.37 -15.80
CA THR A 562 -5.69 -20.52 -14.88
C THR A 562 -6.02 -20.13 -13.44
N ARG A 563 -6.62 -18.96 -13.21
CA ARG A 563 -6.96 -18.45 -11.87
C ARG A 563 -8.40 -17.98 -11.76
N SER A 564 -8.99 -18.19 -10.58
CA SER A 564 -10.24 -17.57 -10.15
C SER A 564 -9.98 -16.35 -9.26
N LEU A 565 -11.05 -15.68 -8.84
CA LEU A 565 -10.97 -14.77 -7.69
C LEU A 565 -10.48 -15.52 -6.44
N PRO A 566 -9.59 -14.92 -5.64
CA PRO A 566 -9.06 -15.54 -4.42
C PRO A 566 -10.16 -15.66 -3.34
N TRP A 567 -10.12 -16.74 -2.58
CA TRP A 567 -11.00 -16.95 -1.43
C TRP A 567 -10.57 -16.02 -0.30
N LYS A 568 -11.50 -15.20 0.19
CA LYS A 568 -11.23 -14.27 1.28
C LYS A 568 -11.37 -14.97 2.63
N ASP A 569 -10.69 -14.45 3.65
CA ASP A 569 -10.63 -15.09 4.96
C ASP A 569 -12.03 -15.25 5.59
N TYR A 570 -12.87 -14.21 5.53
CA TYR A 570 -14.25 -14.28 6.02
C TYR A 570 -15.10 -15.35 5.30
N GLU A 571 -14.80 -15.65 4.02
CA GLU A 571 -15.48 -16.70 3.26
C GLU A 571 -15.05 -18.08 3.77
N MET A 572 -13.75 -18.23 4.05
CA MET A 572 -13.20 -19.46 4.62
C MET A 572 -13.68 -19.70 6.04
N ASP A 573 -13.79 -18.66 6.86
CA ASP A 573 -14.37 -18.76 8.20
C ASP A 573 -15.85 -19.16 8.14
N ALA A 574 -16.59 -18.61 7.16
CA ALA A 574 -17.97 -18.99 6.93
C ALA A 574 -18.12 -20.48 6.56
N ILE A 575 -17.24 -20.96 5.68
CA ILE A 575 -17.16 -22.36 5.25
C ILE A 575 -16.78 -23.29 6.41
N HIS A 576 -15.77 -22.94 7.21
CA HIS A 576 -15.33 -23.74 8.36
C HIS A 576 -16.37 -23.79 9.47
N SER A 577 -17.09 -22.68 9.71
CA SER A 577 -18.22 -22.65 10.64
C SER A 577 -19.30 -23.64 10.22
N LEU A 578 -19.71 -23.61 8.94
CA LEU A 578 -20.68 -24.58 8.41
C LEU A 578 -20.17 -26.02 8.51
N GLN A 579 -18.88 -26.26 8.23
CA GLN A 579 -18.25 -27.58 8.36
C GLN A 579 -18.38 -28.13 9.79
N LEU A 580 -18.14 -27.30 10.82
CA LEU A 580 -18.25 -27.72 12.23
C LEU A 580 -19.69 -28.08 12.60
N ILE A 581 -20.66 -27.29 12.13
CA ILE A 581 -22.09 -27.52 12.39
C ILE A 581 -22.54 -28.83 11.73
N LEU A 582 -22.12 -29.09 10.50
CA LEU A 582 -22.39 -30.34 9.78
C LEU A 582 -21.74 -31.56 10.46
N ARG A 583 -20.52 -31.42 10.95
CA ARG A 583 -19.84 -32.49 11.70
C ARG A 583 -20.60 -32.88 12.97
N ASN A 584 -21.15 -31.90 13.69
CA ASN A 584 -21.92 -32.16 14.90
C ASN A 584 -23.26 -32.82 14.58
N THR A 585 -24.03 -32.25 13.63
CA THR A 585 -25.33 -32.80 13.22
C THR A 585 -25.24 -34.22 12.63
N PHE A 586 -24.16 -34.56 11.94
CA PHE A 586 -23.98 -35.93 11.41
C PHE A 586 -23.62 -36.94 12.49
N LYS A 587 -22.79 -36.55 13.48
CA LYS A 587 -22.49 -37.40 14.64
C LYS A 587 -23.75 -37.70 15.47
N ASP A 588 -24.61 -36.70 15.67
CA ASP A 588 -25.85 -36.86 16.44
C ASP A 588 -26.83 -37.82 15.73
N ASN A 589 -26.94 -37.72 14.40
CA ASN A 589 -27.77 -38.62 13.60
C ASN A 589 -27.23 -40.07 13.54
N GLU A 590 -25.91 -40.27 13.53
CA GLU A 590 -25.32 -41.61 13.62
C GLU A 590 -25.53 -42.25 15.00
N ASN A 591 -25.46 -41.46 16.07
CA ASN A 591 -25.71 -41.92 17.44
C ASN A 591 -27.20 -42.25 17.70
N HIS A 592 -28.14 -41.48 17.14
CA HIS A 592 -29.57 -41.74 17.29
C HIS A 592 -30.08 -42.91 16.42
N GLY A 593 -29.42 -43.23 15.31
CA GLY A 593 -29.76 -44.38 14.46
C GLY A 593 -29.48 -45.75 15.09
N CYS A 594 -28.60 -45.84 16.09
CA CYS A 594 -28.20 -47.09 16.72
C CYS A 594 -29.12 -47.54 17.88
N GLY A 595 -30.08 -46.70 18.30
CA GLY A 595 -30.94 -46.96 19.47
C GLY A 595 -32.16 -47.85 19.26
N TYR A 596 -32.57 -48.13 18.01
CA TYR A 596 -33.89 -48.74 17.72
C TYR A 596 -33.88 -50.22 17.31
N GLN A 597 -32.73 -50.91 17.27
CA GLN A 597 -32.66 -52.31 16.78
C GLN A 597 -32.54 -53.41 17.84
N ASN A 598 -32.52 -53.12 19.14
CA ASN A 598 -32.20 -54.14 20.17
C ASN A 598 -33.36 -54.72 21.02
N ASN A 599 -34.63 -54.48 20.68
CA ASN A 599 -35.78 -54.98 21.48
C ASN A 599 -36.78 -55.87 20.72
N SER A 600 -36.30 -56.74 19.83
CA SER A 600 -37.12 -57.82 19.28
C SER A 600 -36.28 -59.07 19.03
N CYS A 601 -35.98 -59.82 20.09
CA CYS A 601 -35.60 -61.24 20.05
C CYS A 601 -35.31 -61.81 21.45
N LYS A 602 -36.31 -61.89 22.33
CA LYS A 602 -36.35 -62.86 23.45
C LYS A 602 -37.80 -63.18 23.84
N ALA A 603 -38.44 -64.04 23.07
CA ALA A 603 -39.59 -64.83 23.51
C ALA A 603 -39.69 -66.11 22.67
N LYS A 604 -38.96 -67.14 23.09
CA LYS A 604 -39.33 -68.56 23.00
C LYS A 604 -38.41 -69.39 23.89
#